data_AF-A0AA39SWZ4-F1
#
_entry.id   AF-A0AA39SWZ4-F1
#
_cell.length_a   1.000
_cell.length_b   1.000
_cell.length_c   1.000
_cell.angle_alpha   90.00
_cell.angle_beta   90.00
_cell.angle_gamma   90.00
#
_symmetry.space_group_name_H-M   'P 1'
#
loop_
_entity.id
_entity.type
_entity.pdbx_description
1 polymer ?
#
loop_
_entity_poly.entity_id
_entity_poly.type
_entity_poly.pdbx_seq_one_letter_code
_entity_poly.pdbx_strand_id
1 'polypeptide(L)'
;MVEQASSSQERSLNGFEAFQVGLWGKKKGREWSYKPKGAITGVMITCDSYAVVSLDFKGVDENGNPEYSDSFGYHKINVFKIMLDWPQEYFTSLSGTYYEGKANYYISSLSFTTNLKTYGPFGHPERSIPFEFPMNGKVIVGFYGQVVKENWIYGGLGVYVKNSTDLFGPSSQVQVTKPKTKMVISLNWPEEYLISISGTLRDDIKDIESLSFYTNQTIYGPFGVMEGLQPFRFYMKRGVIVGFHGCIGDYFDALGVYIKPFSELFSFSGQGEIENTNVKAGPFGGQGGEEWDYKPNGAITEIKISHGWVIDSISFKSVDQHGKCEDSGRFGGEGGGTSSLITIDWPKEYLTSISGTHYTFIKKQHVMGSICFHTNKKKYGPFGCTQGSPFDLPLKDRVIVGFHGRASNYIDAIGVYLKGH
;
A
#
# COMPACT_ATOMS: atom_id res chain seq x y z
N MET A 1 41.12 -36.32 -19.34
CA MET A 1 40.37 -37.41 -18.68
C MET A 1 40.03 -36.91 -17.29
N VAL A 2 38.88 -36.23 -17.18
CA VAL A 2 37.65 -36.69 -16.50
C VAL A 2 37.88 -36.79 -14.99
N GLU A 3 37.57 -35.68 -14.31
CA GLU A 3 37.35 -35.62 -12.88
C GLU A 3 35.94 -36.14 -12.58
N GLN A 4 35.88 -37.17 -11.75
CA GLN A 4 34.65 -37.75 -11.23
C GLN A 4 34.07 -36.82 -10.15
N ALA A 5 32.82 -36.41 -10.31
CA ALA A 5 31.97 -36.00 -9.21
C ALA A 5 30.67 -36.80 -9.29
N SER A 6 30.58 -37.86 -8.48
CA SER A 6 29.35 -38.62 -8.24
C SER A 6 29.04 -38.56 -6.76
N SER A 7 28.05 -37.74 -6.39
CA SER A 7 27.00 -38.14 -5.43
C SER A 7 25.90 -37.08 -5.45
N SER A 8 25.00 -37.17 -6.43
CA SER A 8 23.66 -36.59 -6.29
C SER A 8 22.94 -37.41 -5.22
N GLN A 9 22.89 -36.90 -3.99
CA GLN A 9 21.93 -37.39 -3.01
C GLN A 9 20.53 -37.07 -3.54
N GLU A 10 19.91 -38.04 -4.20
CA GLU A 10 18.45 -38.12 -4.31
C GLU A 10 17.90 -38.19 -2.89
N ARG A 11 17.61 -37.02 -2.31
CA ARG A 11 16.75 -36.95 -1.13
C ARG A 11 15.34 -37.21 -1.63
N SER A 12 14.78 -38.35 -1.26
CA SER A 12 13.36 -38.63 -1.46
C SER A 12 12.55 -37.49 -0.83
N LEU A 13 11.61 -36.93 -1.60
CA LEU A 13 10.74 -35.82 -1.20
C LEU A 13 9.78 -36.16 -0.03
N ASN A 14 9.91 -37.35 0.56
CA ASN A 14 8.93 -37.98 1.44
C ASN A 14 9.17 -37.75 2.95
N GLY A 15 10.10 -36.87 3.33
CA GLY A 15 10.42 -36.62 4.75
C GLY A 15 9.60 -35.53 5.47
N PHE A 16 8.92 -34.65 4.74
CA PHE A 16 8.19 -33.52 5.34
C PHE A 16 6.78 -33.40 4.74
N GLU A 17 5.76 -33.49 5.59
CA GLU A 17 4.36 -33.31 5.19
C GLU A 17 4.13 -31.88 4.69
N ALA A 18 3.48 -31.76 3.54
CA ALA A 18 3.04 -30.47 3.03
C ALA A 18 1.87 -29.99 3.89
N PHE A 19 1.88 -28.73 4.32
CA PHE A 19 0.77 -28.15 5.07
C PHE A 19 -0.17 -27.38 4.14
N GLN A 20 -1.43 -27.25 4.55
CA GLN A 20 -2.47 -26.56 3.79
C GLN A 20 -2.49 -25.07 4.09
N VAL A 21 -2.69 -24.26 3.06
CA VAL A 21 -2.89 -22.81 3.16
C VAL A 21 -4.13 -22.44 2.36
N GLY A 22 -4.99 -21.61 2.96
CA GLY A 22 -6.33 -21.33 2.49
C GLY A 22 -7.36 -21.86 3.50
N LEU A 23 -8.62 -22.07 3.16
CA LEU A 23 -9.27 -22.02 1.86
C LEU A 23 -9.82 -20.61 1.60
N TRP A 24 -9.44 -19.99 0.47
CA TRP A 24 -10.01 -18.72 0.05
C TRP A 24 -11.33 -18.96 -0.66
N GLY A 25 -12.39 -18.45 -0.08
CA GLY A 25 -13.75 -18.62 -0.54
C GLY A 25 -14.62 -19.36 0.47
N LYS A 26 -15.76 -19.91 0.01
CA LYS A 26 -16.71 -20.56 0.92
C LYS A 26 -16.45 -22.06 1.03
N LYS A 27 -16.45 -22.58 2.26
CA LYS A 27 -16.53 -24.03 2.54
C LYS A 27 -17.94 -24.56 2.26
N LYS A 28 -18.32 -24.62 0.98
CA LYS A 28 -19.57 -25.24 0.51
C LYS A 28 -19.30 -26.14 -0.71
N GLY A 29 -19.81 -27.38 -0.67
CA GLY A 29 -19.78 -28.30 -1.81
C GLY A 29 -18.97 -29.58 -1.55
N ARG A 30 -18.58 -30.27 -2.62
CA ARG A 30 -17.69 -31.44 -2.58
C ARG A 30 -16.24 -30.96 -2.55
N GLU A 31 -15.43 -31.56 -1.68
CA GLU A 31 -14.00 -31.31 -1.62
C GLU A 31 -13.26 -32.00 -2.76
N TRP A 32 -12.24 -31.33 -3.27
CA TRP A 32 -11.28 -31.91 -4.21
C TRP A 32 -9.86 -31.55 -3.77
N SER A 33 -8.92 -32.39 -4.15
CA SER A 33 -7.52 -32.23 -3.81
C SER A 33 -6.65 -32.86 -4.89
N TYR A 34 -5.59 -32.16 -5.26
CA TYR A 34 -4.60 -32.62 -6.21
C TYR A 34 -3.19 -32.31 -5.69
N LYS A 35 -2.40 -33.38 -5.54
CA LYS A 35 -0.99 -33.34 -5.15
C LYS A 35 -0.26 -34.41 -5.95
N PRO A 36 0.52 -34.05 -6.98
CA PRO A 36 1.32 -35.01 -7.73
C PRO A 36 2.38 -35.64 -6.83
N LYS A 37 2.90 -36.81 -7.21
CA LYS A 37 3.94 -37.48 -6.41
C LYS A 37 5.27 -36.72 -6.44
N GLY A 38 5.59 -36.07 -7.57
CA GLY A 38 6.77 -35.23 -7.72
C GLY A 38 6.45 -33.75 -7.53
N ALA A 39 6.18 -33.04 -8.63
CA ALA A 39 6.02 -31.59 -8.66
C ALA A 39 4.86 -31.12 -9.54
N ILE A 40 4.25 -29.98 -9.20
CA ILE A 40 3.29 -29.30 -10.08
C ILE A 40 4.07 -28.64 -11.22
N THR A 41 3.65 -28.91 -12.46
CA THR A 41 4.29 -28.38 -13.67
C THR A 41 3.33 -27.58 -14.56
N GLY A 42 2.05 -27.50 -14.23
CA GLY A 42 1.16 -26.61 -14.94
C GLY A 42 -0.22 -26.44 -14.35
N VAL A 43 -0.87 -25.35 -14.77
CA VAL A 43 -2.25 -25.00 -14.43
C VAL A 43 -2.96 -24.58 -15.71
N MET A 44 -4.14 -25.15 -15.94
CA MET A 44 -5.04 -24.78 -17.01
C MET A 44 -6.25 -24.06 -16.40
N ILE A 45 -6.58 -22.89 -16.94
CA ILE A 45 -7.54 -21.96 -16.35
C ILE A 45 -8.53 -21.55 -17.43
N THR A 46 -9.82 -21.73 -17.17
CA THR A 46 -10.87 -21.16 -18.02
C THR A 46 -11.58 -20.06 -17.27
N CYS A 47 -11.80 -18.93 -17.94
CA CYS A 47 -12.56 -17.81 -17.41
C CYS A 47 -13.76 -17.51 -18.31
N ASP A 48 -14.80 -16.92 -17.74
CA ASP A 48 -15.83 -16.23 -18.49
C ASP A 48 -15.94 -14.76 -18.10
N SER A 49 -17.02 -14.09 -18.49
CA SER A 49 -17.23 -12.66 -18.22
C SER A 49 -17.35 -12.32 -16.74
N TYR A 50 -17.47 -13.30 -15.84
CA TYR A 50 -17.70 -13.08 -14.41
C TYR A 50 -16.71 -13.81 -13.52
N ALA A 51 -16.30 -15.02 -13.88
CA ALA A 51 -15.57 -15.90 -12.97
C ALA A 51 -14.44 -16.68 -13.64
N VAL A 52 -13.54 -17.19 -12.79
CA VAL A 52 -12.80 -18.40 -13.13
C VAL A 52 -13.80 -19.55 -13.04
N VAL A 53 -13.95 -20.31 -14.11
CA VAL A 53 -14.99 -21.36 -14.25
C VAL A 53 -14.43 -22.78 -14.30
N SER A 54 -13.14 -22.94 -14.62
CA SER A 54 -12.46 -24.23 -14.46
C SER A 54 -10.98 -24.13 -14.15
N LEU A 55 -10.48 -25.15 -13.45
CA LEU A 55 -9.09 -25.42 -13.16
C LEU A 55 -8.76 -26.88 -13.45
N ASP A 56 -7.68 -27.11 -14.19
CA ASP A 56 -6.99 -28.39 -14.23
C ASP A 56 -5.52 -28.18 -13.86
N PHE A 57 -4.89 -29.24 -13.38
CA PHE A 57 -3.51 -29.21 -12.98
C PHE A 57 -2.73 -30.32 -13.68
N LYS A 58 -1.49 -30.00 -14.01
CA LYS A 58 -0.51 -30.95 -14.49
C LYS A 58 0.64 -31.02 -13.48
N GLY A 59 1.09 -32.22 -13.19
CA GLY A 59 2.27 -32.50 -12.41
C GLY A 59 3.16 -33.51 -13.12
N VAL A 60 4.23 -33.88 -12.43
CA VAL A 60 5.07 -35.03 -12.77
C VAL A 60 5.28 -35.88 -11.52
N ASP A 61 5.43 -37.19 -11.70
CA ASP A 61 5.82 -38.11 -10.64
C ASP A 61 7.32 -37.99 -10.31
N GLU A 62 7.80 -38.80 -9.36
CA GLU A 62 9.21 -38.81 -8.95
C GLU A 62 10.18 -39.19 -10.09
N ASN A 63 9.68 -39.84 -11.14
CA ASN A 63 10.46 -40.26 -12.32
C ASN A 63 10.30 -39.30 -13.51
N GLY A 64 9.55 -38.20 -13.35
CA GLY A 64 9.28 -37.24 -14.42
C GLY A 64 8.13 -37.60 -15.36
N ASN A 65 7.37 -38.67 -15.08
CA ASN A 65 6.19 -39.03 -15.88
C ASN A 65 5.05 -38.05 -15.62
N PRO A 66 4.29 -37.62 -16.64
CA PRO A 66 3.22 -36.65 -16.46
C PRO A 66 2.05 -37.22 -15.64
N GLU A 67 1.58 -36.44 -14.66
CA GLU A 67 0.36 -36.67 -13.88
C GLU A 67 -0.64 -35.55 -14.18
N TYR A 68 -1.94 -35.87 -14.22
CA TYR A 68 -3.01 -34.89 -14.44
C TYR A 68 -4.05 -34.99 -13.33
N SER A 69 -4.62 -33.86 -12.95
CA SER A 69 -5.79 -33.84 -12.08
C SER A 69 -7.07 -34.19 -12.86
N ASP A 70 -8.14 -34.49 -12.13
CA ASP A 70 -9.49 -34.34 -12.67
C ASP A 70 -9.76 -32.87 -13.04
N SER A 71 -10.75 -32.65 -13.88
CA SER A 71 -11.22 -31.31 -14.23
C SER A 71 -12.16 -30.74 -13.18
N PHE A 72 -11.81 -29.60 -12.60
CA PHE A 72 -12.63 -28.89 -11.61
C PHE A 72 -13.28 -27.67 -12.27
N GLY A 73 -14.49 -27.81 -12.79
CA GLY A 73 -15.17 -26.71 -13.47
C GLY A 73 -15.93 -27.11 -14.73
N TYR A 74 -16.43 -26.10 -15.43
CA TYR A 74 -16.96 -26.23 -16.79
C TYR A 74 -15.97 -25.65 -17.81
N HIS A 75 -15.56 -26.48 -18.77
CA HIS A 75 -14.62 -26.09 -19.81
C HIS A 75 -15.30 -25.35 -20.96
N LYS A 76 -14.78 -24.16 -21.29
CA LYS A 76 -15.09 -23.42 -22.52
C LYS A 76 -13.91 -23.55 -23.48
N ILE A 77 -14.10 -23.09 -24.73
CA ILE A 77 -13.11 -23.24 -25.81
C ILE A 77 -11.79 -22.50 -25.53
N ASN A 78 -11.83 -21.42 -24.72
CA ASN A 78 -10.65 -20.58 -24.43
C ASN A 78 -10.03 -20.94 -23.07
N VAL A 79 -8.90 -21.65 -23.11
CA VAL A 79 -8.15 -22.09 -21.93
C VAL A 79 -6.80 -21.38 -21.87
N PHE A 80 -6.51 -20.72 -20.74
CA PHE A 80 -5.18 -20.20 -20.43
C PHE A 80 -4.33 -21.32 -19.85
N LYS A 81 -3.09 -21.47 -20.33
CA LYS A 81 -2.17 -22.52 -19.89
C LYS A 81 -0.92 -21.90 -19.30
N ILE A 82 -0.63 -22.25 -18.06
CA ILE A 82 0.65 -21.97 -17.40
C ILE A 82 1.40 -23.29 -17.36
N MET A 83 2.57 -23.35 -18.00
CA MET A 83 3.43 -24.53 -18.02
C MET A 83 4.79 -24.12 -17.49
N LEU A 84 5.22 -24.77 -16.42
CA LEU A 84 6.44 -24.44 -15.71
C LEU A 84 7.60 -25.30 -16.21
N ASP A 85 8.77 -24.68 -16.33
CA ASP A 85 10.02 -25.37 -16.59
C ASP A 85 10.62 -25.88 -15.28
N TRP A 86 10.03 -26.93 -14.70
CA TRP A 86 10.52 -27.52 -13.45
C TRP A 86 11.90 -28.17 -13.63
N PRO A 87 12.89 -27.95 -12.73
CA PRO A 87 12.81 -27.23 -11.45
C PRO A 87 13.21 -25.74 -11.50
N GLN A 88 13.45 -25.17 -12.67
CA GLN A 88 13.90 -23.77 -12.83
C GLN A 88 12.77 -22.75 -12.58
N GLU A 89 11.53 -23.12 -12.88
CA GLU A 89 10.34 -22.33 -12.56
C GLU A 89 9.36 -23.13 -11.68
N TYR A 90 8.94 -22.55 -10.57
CA TYR A 90 7.99 -23.15 -9.62
C TYR A 90 7.11 -22.10 -8.97
N PHE A 91 5.88 -22.48 -8.62
CA PHE A 91 4.92 -21.59 -7.96
C PHE A 91 5.35 -21.24 -6.52
N THR A 92 5.34 -19.95 -6.21
CA THR A 92 5.72 -19.38 -4.90
C THR A 92 4.59 -18.62 -4.24
N SER A 93 3.56 -18.21 -4.99
CA SER A 93 2.40 -17.51 -4.44
C SER A 93 1.17 -17.67 -5.35
N LEU A 94 0.01 -17.60 -4.73
CA LEU A 94 -1.30 -17.52 -5.36
C LEU A 94 -2.00 -16.27 -4.83
N SER A 95 -2.54 -15.46 -5.74
CA SER A 95 -3.39 -14.33 -5.40
C SER A 95 -4.59 -14.29 -6.34
N GLY A 96 -5.56 -13.45 -6.03
CA GLY A 96 -6.76 -13.34 -6.85
C GLY A 96 -7.83 -12.51 -6.19
N THR A 97 -9.04 -12.64 -6.72
CA THR A 97 -10.24 -12.04 -6.15
C THR A 97 -11.36 -13.08 -6.13
N TYR A 98 -12.26 -12.98 -5.16
CA TYR A 98 -13.48 -13.77 -5.11
C TYR A 98 -14.69 -12.87 -4.84
N TYR A 99 -15.84 -13.23 -5.39
CA TYR A 99 -17.11 -12.58 -5.09
C TYR A 99 -17.84 -13.34 -3.99
N GLU A 100 -18.33 -12.64 -2.98
CA GLU A 100 -19.17 -13.18 -1.92
C GLU A 100 -20.51 -12.41 -1.85
N GLY A 101 -21.57 -13.02 -2.36
CA GLY A 101 -22.94 -12.51 -2.26
C GLY A 101 -23.86 -13.46 -1.50
N LYS A 102 -25.10 -13.02 -1.22
CA LYS A 102 -26.08 -13.82 -0.46
C LYS A 102 -26.40 -15.19 -1.08
N ALA A 103 -26.34 -15.30 -2.41
CA ALA A 103 -26.66 -16.53 -3.16
C ALA A 103 -25.54 -17.03 -4.09
N ASN A 104 -24.59 -16.18 -4.47
CA ASN A 104 -23.52 -16.50 -5.43
C ASN A 104 -22.16 -16.31 -4.76
N TYR A 105 -21.25 -17.23 -5.01
CA TYR A 105 -19.90 -17.21 -4.48
C TYR A 105 -18.96 -17.79 -5.52
N TYR A 106 -17.95 -17.06 -5.99
CA TYR A 106 -16.99 -17.56 -6.99
C TYR A 106 -15.64 -16.92 -6.83
N ILE A 107 -14.61 -17.62 -7.31
CA ILE A 107 -13.32 -16.99 -7.63
C ILE A 107 -13.50 -16.18 -8.91
N SER A 108 -13.33 -14.86 -8.82
CA SER A 108 -13.51 -13.94 -9.94
C SER A 108 -12.23 -13.67 -10.70
N SER A 109 -11.08 -13.76 -10.04
CA SER A 109 -9.78 -13.76 -10.72
C SER A 109 -8.70 -14.55 -9.99
N LEU A 110 -7.70 -15.03 -10.73
CA LEU A 110 -6.50 -15.68 -10.18
C LEU A 110 -5.23 -15.14 -10.84
N SER A 111 -4.18 -15.00 -10.04
CA SER A 111 -2.81 -14.75 -10.47
C SER A 111 -1.89 -15.76 -9.80
N PHE A 112 -1.00 -16.36 -10.58
CA PHE A 112 -0.03 -17.34 -10.12
C PHE A 112 1.36 -16.74 -10.19
N THR A 113 2.05 -16.66 -9.06
CA THR A 113 3.41 -16.14 -9.01
C THR A 113 4.40 -17.29 -8.87
N THR A 114 5.45 -17.26 -9.68
CA THR A 114 6.58 -18.17 -9.64
C THR A 114 7.80 -17.49 -9.05
N ASN A 115 8.90 -18.22 -8.90
CA ASN A 115 10.19 -17.62 -8.64
C ASN A 115 10.65 -16.68 -9.78
N LEU A 116 10.15 -16.84 -11.02
CA LEU A 116 10.61 -16.06 -12.17
C LEU A 116 9.70 -14.91 -12.60
N LYS A 117 8.38 -15.02 -12.41
CA LYS A 117 7.40 -14.00 -12.85
C LYS A 117 6.00 -14.28 -12.28
N THR A 118 5.07 -13.39 -12.60
CA THR A 118 3.64 -13.56 -12.29
C THR A 118 2.85 -13.77 -13.58
N TYR A 119 1.94 -14.75 -13.56
CA TYR A 119 0.96 -15.05 -14.60
C TYR A 119 -0.43 -14.57 -14.15
N GLY A 120 -1.17 -13.90 -15.03
CA GLY A 120 -2.50 -13.34 -14.73
C GLY A 120 -2.48 -11.80 -14.61
N PRO A 121 -3.54 -11.20 -14.04
CA PRO A 121 -4.74 -11.86 -13.53
C PRO A 121 -5.57 -12.49 -14.65
N PHE A 122 -6.10 -13.69 -14.40
CA PHE A 122 -7.07 -14.37 -15.25
C PHE A 122 -8.45 -14.22 -14.61
N GLY A 123 -9.43 -13.72 -15.37
CA GLY A 123 -10.79 -13.47 -14.89
C GLY A 123 -11.14 -11.99 -14.79
N HIS A 124 -12.23 -11.66 -14.10
CA HIS A 124 -12.81 -10.32 -14.05
C HIS A 124 -12.98 -9.85 -12.60
N PRO A 125 -12.07 -9.00 -12.06
CA PRO A 125 -12.01 -8.68 -10.63
C PRO A 125 -13.07 -7.65 -10.17
N GLU A 126 -13.97 -7.17 -11.03
CA GLU A 126 -14.94 -6.14 -10.65
C GLU A 126 -15.85 -6.61 -9.49
N ARG A 127 -16.05 -5.73 -8.50
CA ARG A 127 -16.91 -5.95 -7.31
C ARG A 127 -16.54 -7.20 -6.48
N SER A 128 -15.26 -7.54 -6.41
CA SER A 128 -14.76 -8.76 -5.74
C SER A 128 -13.75 -8.46 -4.63
N ILE A 129 -13.66 -9.36 -3.65
CA ILE A 129 -12.78 -9.31 -2.48
C ILE A 129 -11.40 -9.90 -2.85
N PRO A 130 -10.29 -9.18 -2.67
CA PRO A 130 -8.96 -9.70 -2.98
C PRO A 130 -8.47 -10.69 -1.93
N PHE A 131 -7.66 -11.66 -2.36
CA PHE A 131 -6.86 -12.51 -1.50
C PHE A 131 -5.44 -12.63 -2.05
N GLU A 132 -4.45 -12.69 -1.15
CA GLU A 132 -3.06 -12.93 -1.51
C GLU A 132 -2.39 -13.71 -0.39
N PHE A 133 -1.51 -14.62 -0.77
CA PHE A 133 -0.69 -15.33 0.20
C PHE A 133 0.80 -15.27 -0.18
N PRO A 134 1.56 -14.32 0.39
CA PRO A 134 2.99 -14.20 0.11
C PRO A 134 3.77 -15.27 0.86
N MET A 135 4.35 -16.24 0.13
CA MET A 135 5.13 -17.32 0.73
C MET A 135 6.64 -17.10 0.60
N ASN A 136 7.22 -16.34 1.52
CA ASN A 136 8.68 -16.23 1.59
C ASN A 136 9.29 -17.60 1.89
N GLY A 137 10.09 -18.13 0.96
CA GLY A 137 10.78 -19.41 1.12
C GLY A 137 9.87 -20.64 1.10
N LYS A 138 8.70 -20.58 0.46
CA LYS A 138 7.84 -21.76 0.25
C LYS A 138 7.59 -22.01 -1.25
N VAL A 139 7.17 -23.23 -1.53
CA VAL A 139 6.81 -23.71 -2.86
C VAL A 139 5.43 -24.35 -2.80
N ILE A 140 4.56 -24.02 -3.76
CA ILE A 140 3.26 -24.66 -3.92
C ILE A 140 3.48 -26.02 -4.60
N VAL A 141 3.07 -27.09 -3.91
CA VAL A 141 3.25 -28.49 -4.35
C VAL A 141 1.92 -29.20 -4.63
N GLY A 142 0.81 -28.48 -4.54
CA GLY A 142 -0.51 -29.01 -4.85
C GLY A 142 -1.62 -27.99 -4.58
N PHE A 143 -2.83 -28.34 -4.97
CA PHE A 143 -4.02 -27.51 -4.83
C PHE A 143 -5.15 -28.34 -4.21
N TYR A 144 -6.02 -27.67 -3.47
CA TYR A 144 -7.25 -28.28 -2.97
C TYR A 144 -8.36 -27.24 -3.00
N GLY A 145 -9.60 -27.68 -2.91
CA GLY A 145 -10.70 -26.73 -2.91
C GLY A 145 -12.04 -27.40 -2.79
N GLN A 146 -13.08 -26.63 -3.11
CA GLN A 146 -14.46 -27.09 -3.09
C GLN A 146 -15.20 -26.72 -4.37
N VAL A 147 -16.04 -27.63 -4.84
CA VAL A 147 -16.93 -27.45 -5.98
C VAL A 147 -18.39 -27.60 -5.56
N VAL A 148 -19.24 -26.69 -5.99
CA VAL A 148 -20.70 -26.76 -5.78
C VAL A 148 -21.33 -27.48 -7.00
N LYS A 149 -22.60 -27.92 -6.91
CA LYS A 149 -23.32 -28.73 -7.93
C LYS A 149 -22.92 -28.42 -9.39
N GLU A 150 -22.76 -29.48 -10.19
CA GLU A 150 -22.33 -29.45 -11.60
C GLU A 150 -20.86 -29.02 -11.83
N ASN A 151 -19.97 -29.31 -10.86
CA ASN A 151 -18.52 -29.04 -10.91
C ASN A 151 -18.09 -27.57 -10.92
N TRP A 152 -18.97 -26.61 -10.64
CA TRP A 152 -18.58 -25.19 -10.62
C TRP A 152 -17.65 -24.91 -9.44
N ILE A 153 -16.55 -24.18 -9.68
CA ILE A 153 -15.57 -23.74 -8.66
C ILE A 153 -16.09 -22.57 -7.79
N TYR A 154 -17.39 -22.60 -7.48
CA TYR A 154 -18.11 -21.69 -6.60
C TYR A 154 -17.83 -21.90 -5.09
N GLY A 155 -16.92 -22.81 -4.75
CA GLY A 155 -16.47 -23.03 -3.38
C GLY A 155 -15.31 -22.12 -3.01
N GLY A 156 -14.26 -22.70 -2.44
CA GLY A 156 -12.98 -22.01 -2.30
C GLY A 156 -11.81 -22.84 -2.77
N LEU A 157 -10.66 -22.19 -2.83
CA LEU A 157 -9.40 -22.72 -3.33
C LEU A 157 -8.32 -22.56 -2.25
N GLY A 158 -7.47 -23.55 -2.14
CA GLY A 158 -6.32 -23.58 -1.26
C GLY A 158 -5.16 -24.31 -1.92
N VAL A 159 -4.01 -24.27 -1.26
CA VAL A 159 -2.74 -24.80 -1.78
C VAL A 159 -2.02 -25.64 -0.73
N TYR A 160 -1.35 -26.69 -1.19
CA TYR A 160 -0.38 -27.44 -0.39
C TYR A 160 1.00 -26.84 -0.56
N VAL A 161 1.73 -26.65 0.53
CA VAL A 161 3.01 -25.95 0.51
C VAL A 161 4.10 -26.69 1.26
N LYS A 162 5.35 -26.56 0.78
CA LYS A 162 6.57 -27.03 1.47
C LYS A 162 7.59 -25.89 1.56
N ASN A 163 8.55 -25.98 2.50
CA ASN A 163 9.66 -25.03 2.50
C ASN A 163 10.54 -25.27 1.28
N SER A 164 11.05 -24.20 0.68
CA SER A 164 12.03 -24.29 -0.41
C SER A 164 13.31 -24.99 0.05
N THR A 165 13.70 -24.83 1.32
CA THR A 165 14.87 -25.51 1.92
C THR A 165 14.70 -27.04 1.99
N ASP A 166 13.47 -27.52 2.14
CA ASP A 166 13.18 -28.95 2.21
C ASP A 166 13.23 -29.59 0.82
N LEU A 167 12.98 -28.79 -0.23
CA LEU A 167 12.96 -29.20 -1.62
C LEU A 167 14.32 -29.06 -2.31
N PHE A 168 15.04 -27.98 -2.04
CA PHE A 168 16.23 -27.57 -2.80
C PHE A 168 17.50 -27.46 -1.93
N GLY A 169 17.39 -27.67 -0.61
CA GLY A 169 18.49 -27.58 0.35
C GLY A 169 18.71 -26.19 0.95
N PRO A 170 19.63 -26.05 1.92
CA PRO A 170 19.86 -24.78 2.64
C PRO A 170 20.54 -23.69 1.79
N SER A 171 21.17 -24.06 0.67
CA SER A 171 21.98 -23.16 -0.17
C SER A 171 21.23 -22.55 -1.36
N SER A 172 20.00 -23.01 -1.64
CA SER A 172 19.19 -22.49 -2.74
C SER A 172 18.61 -21.12 -2.39
N GLN A 173 19.32 -20.07 -2.79
CA GLN A 173 18.76 -18.72 -2.81
C GLN A 173 17.62 -18.70 -3.84
N VAL A 174 16.38 -18.78 -3.35
CA VAL A 174 15.20 -18.50 -4.17
C VAL A 174 15.30 -17.05 -4.60
N GLN A 175 15.70 -16.79 -5.85
CA GLN A 175 15.46 -15.49 -6.46
C GLN A 175 13.96 -15.39 -6.66
N VAL A 176 13.29 -14.73 -5.71
CA VAL A 176 11.88 -14.39 -5.82
C VAL A 176 11.79 -13.19 -6.75
N THR A 177 11.22 -13.39 -7.93
CA THR A 177 10.69 -12.26 -8.69
C THR A 177 9.50 -11.73 -7.90
N LYS A 178 9.70 -10.59 -7.24
CA LYS A 178 8.69 -9.97 -6.37
C LYS A 178 7.38 -9.80 -7.14
N PRO A 179 6.25 -10.38 -6.69
CA PRO A 179 4.96 -10.16 -7.31
C PRO A 179 4.53 -8.69 -7.18
N LYS A 180 3.86 -8.19 -8.22
CA LYS A 180 3.43 -6.79 -8.36
C LYS A 180 2.23 -6.38 -7.47
N THR A 181 1.85 -7.15 -6.45
CA THR A 181 0.79 -6.77 -5.48
C THR A 181 1.29 -6.50 -4.07
N LYS A 182 2.55 -6.80 -3.75
CA LYS A 182 3.15 -6.31 -2.49
C LYS A 182 3.38 -4.80 -2.59
N MET A 183 2.50 -4.02 -1.98
CA MET A 183 2.81 -2.62 -1.69
C MET A 183 3.78 -2.56 -0.52
N VAL A 184 5.06 -2.45 -0.85
CA VAL A 184 6.12 -2.17 0.11
C VAL A 184 6.21 -0.67 0.29
N ILE A 185 5.81 -0.19 1.47
CA ILE A 185 6.18 1.15 1.91
C ILE A 185 7.64 1.07 2.36
N SER A 186 8.54 1.66 1.59
CA SER A 186 9.94 1.80 1.96
C SER A 186 10.14 3.21 2.48
N LEU A 187 10.33 3.33 3.80
CA LEU A 187 10.58 4.61 4.44
C LEU A 187 12.06 4.94 4.37
N ASN A 188 12.40 6.13 3.91
CA ASN A 188 13.77 6.61 3.93
C ASN A 188 14.15 7.15 5.32
N TRP A 189 14.42 6.27 6.28
CA TRP A 189 14.82 6.67 7.64
C TRP A 189 16.25 7.26 7.66
N PRO A 190 16.51 8.37 8.38
CA PRO A 190 15.62 9.09 9.30
C PRO A 190 14.77 10.21 8.67
N GLU A 191 14.91 10.48 7.38
CA GLU A 191 14.23 11.60 6.71
C GLU A 191 12.71 11.39 6.60
N GLU A 192 12.27 10.14 6.49
CA GLU A 192 10.88 9.72 6.42
C GLU A 192 10.55 8.70 7.51
N TYR A 193 9.52 9.01 8.29
CA TYR A 193 9.08 8.20 9.43
C TYR A 193 7.57 8.28 9.62
N LEU A 194 6.99 7.25 10.23
CA LEU A 194 5.55 7.14 10.45
C LEU A 194 5.07 8.04 11.58
N ILE A 195 3.99 8.76 11.35
CA ILE A 195 3.38 9.69 12.32
C ILE A 195 1.93 9.35 12.66
N SER A 196 1.23 8.64 11.79
CA SER A 196 -0.18 8.31 11.99
C SER A 196 -0.58 7.11 11.13
N ILE A 197 -1.67 6.47 11.51
CA ILE A 197 -2.40 5.51 10.68
C ILE A 197 -3.87 5.91 10.66
N SER A 198 -4.56 5.68 9.56
CA SER A 198 -6.01 5.77 9.49
C SER A 198 -6.58 4.61 8.73
N GLY A 199 -7.87 4.38 8.84
CA GLY A 199 -8.54 3.32 8.11
C GLY A 199 -10.04 3.37 8.26
N THR A 200 -10.71 2.38 7.71
CA THR A 200 -12.13 2.12 7.93
C THR A 200 -12.29 0.74 8.54
N LEU A 201 -13.25 0.60 9.44
CA LEU A 201 -13.73 -0.70 9.90
C LEU A 201 -14.95 -1.12 9.07
N ARG A 202 -15.10 -2.41 8.81
CA ARG A 202 -16.35 -2.94 8.25
C ARG A 202 -17.48 -2.84 9.27
N ASP A 203 -18.68 -2.47 8.81
CA ASP A 203 -19.81 -2.17 9.70
C ASP A 203 -20.35 -3.40 10.46
N ASP A 204 -20.22 -4.59 9.88
CA ASP A 204 -20.80 -5.83 10.38
C ASP A 204 -19.86 -6.59 11.34
N ILE A 205 -18.60 -6.75 10.96
CA ILE A 205 -17.62 -7.58 11.70
C ILE A 205 -16.62 -6.72 12.49
N LYS A 206 -16.54 -5.40 12.18
CA LYS A 206 -15.66 -4.41 12.82
C LYS A 206 -14.15 -4.67 12.71
N ASP A 207 -13.74 -5.44 11.72
CA ASP A 207 -12.33 -5.56 11.35
C ASP A 207 -11.91 -4.43 10.40
N ILE A 208 -10.60 -4.29 10.19
CA ILE A 208 -10.02 -3.21 9.39
C ILE A 208 -10.19 -3.53 7.90
N GLU A 209 -10.97 -2.70 7.21
CA GLU A 209 -11.28 -2.79 5.78
C GLU A 209 -10.31 -1.99 4.92
N SER A 210 -9.83 -0.86 5.44
CA SER A 210 -8.81 -0.05 4.79
C SER A 210 -7.77 0.49 5.77
N LEU A 211 -6.58 0.75 5.26
CA LEU A 211 -5.48 1.33 6.04
C LEU A 211 -4.66 2.31 5.19
N SER A 212 -4.40 3.48 5.74
CA SER A 212 -3.46 4.47 5.23
C SER A 212 -2.39 4.72 6.28
N PHE A 213 -1.14 4.80 5.84
CA PHE A 213 0.00 5.14 6.67
C PHE A 213 0.46 6.55 6.34
N TYR A 214 0.64 7.35 7.38
CA TYR A 214 1.05 8.73 7.28
C TYR A 214 2.50 8.82 7.69
N THR A 215 3.31 9.44 6.85
CA THR A 215 4.66 9.85 7.20
C THR A 215 4.73 11.36 7.35
N ASN A 216 5.86 11.87 7.82
CA ASN A 216 6.18 13.30 7.76
C ASN A 216 6.37 13.84 6.34
N GLN A 217 6.32 12.99 5.31
CA GLN A 217 6.50 13.36 3.91
C GLN A 217 5.28 13.09 3.04
N THR A 218 4.56 11.99 3.26
CA THR A 218 3.47 11.59 2.37
C THR A 218 2.46 10.69 3.06
N ILE A 219 1.46 10.27 2.31
CA ILE A 219 0.47 9.28 2.73
C ILE A 219 0.56 8.10 1.78
N TYR A 220 0.76 6.92 2.37
CA TYR A 220 0.69 5.65 1.67
C TYR A 220 -0.69 5.03 1.88
N GLY A 221 -1.36 4.69 0.78
CA GLY A 221 -2.72 4.15 0.80
C GLY A 221 -3.75 5.17 0.31
N PRO A 222 -5.05 4.95 0.57
CA PRO A 222 -5.59 3.83 1.34
C PRO A 222 -5.36 2.49 0.65
N PHE A 223 -4.97 1.50 1.45
CA PHE A 223 -4.95 0.08 1.08
C PHE A 223 -6.26 -0.54 1.51
N GLY A 224 -6.85 -1.39 0.69
CA GLY A 224 -8.19 -1.95 0.95
C GLY A 224 -9.33 -1.08 0.43
N VAL A 225 -10.54 -1.28 0.95
CA VAL A 225 -11.77 -0.67 0.44
C VAL A 225 -12.30 0.33 1.48
N MET A 226 -12.63 1.54 1.04
CA MET A 226 -13.24 2.57 1.91
C MET A 226 -14.77 2.57 1.73
N GLU A 227 -15.44 1.48 2.09
CA GLU A 227 -16.91 1.36 2.02
C GLU A 227 -17.57 1.42 3.40
N GLY A 228 -16.86 1.01 4.46
CA GLY A 228 -17.32 1.06 5.83
C GLY A 228 -17.58 2.48 6.33
N LEU A 229 -18.63 2.63 7.14
CA LEU A 229 -19.05 3.92 7.70
C LEU A 229 -18.32 4.27 9.01
N GLN A 230 -17.43 3.40 9.50
CA GLN A 230 -16.69 3.58 10.74
C GLN A 230 -15.20 3.86 10.49
N PRO A 231 -14.81 5.11 10.18
CA PRO A 231 -13.42 5.47 10.07
C PRO A 231 -12.74 5.45 11.44
N PHE A 232 -11.52 4.93 11.48
CA PHE A 232 -10.63 5.11 12.62
C PHE A 232 -9.39 5.88 12.18
N ARG A 233 -8.82 6.62 13.13
CA ARG A 233 -7.51 7.24 12.96
C ARG A 233 -6.80 7.21 14.29
N PHE A 234 -5.53 6.86 14.21
CA PHE A 234 -4.61 7.05 15.31
C PHE A 234 -3.62 8.15 14.94
N TYR A 235 -3.55 9.21 15.73
CA TYR A 235 -2.58 10.29 15.59
C TYR A 235 -2.19 10.81 16.97
N MET A 236 -0.88 10.96 17.20
CA MET A 236 -0.35 11.58 18.40
C MET A 236 0.51 12.77 17.97
N LYS A 237 0.14 13.96 18.46
CA LYS A 237 0.90 15.19 18.21
C LYS A 237 2.36 15.00 18.64
N ARG A 238 3.30 15.27 17.72
CA ARG A 238 4.75 15.08 17.93
C ARG A 238 5.17 13.64 18.26
N GLY A 239 4.36 12.64 17.90
CA GLY A 239 4.69 11.22 18.05
C GLY A 239 5.29 10.63 16.77
N VAL A 240 6.17 9.65 16.93
CA VAL A 240 6.68 8.79 15.86
C VAL A 240 6.25 7.37 16.17
N ILE A 241 5.61 6.71 15.21
CA ILE A 241 5.24 5.30 15.32
C ILE A 241 6.51 4.47 15.14
N VAL A 242 6.88 3.72 16.18
CA VAL A 242 8.09 2.89 16.23
C VAL A 242 7.78 1.39 16.23
N GLY A 243 6.50 1.03 16.22
CA GLY A 243 6.07 -0.35 16.18
C GLY A 243 4.55 -0.46 16.13
N PHE A 244 4.09 -1.69 15.96
CA PHE A 244 2.68 -2.03 15.86
C PHE A 244 2.38 -3.20 16.79
N HIS A 245 1.14 -3.28 17.24
CA HIS A 245 0.58 -4.45 17.90
C HIS A 245 -0.85 -4.66 17.38
N GLY A 246 -1.41 -5.84 17.51
CA GLY A 246 -2.73 -6.09 16.96
C GLY A 246 -3.23 -7.50 17.21
N CYS A 247 -4.45 -7.74 16.77
CA CYS A 247 -5.09 -9.05 16.77
C CYS A 247 -5.47 -9.38 15.32
N ILE A 248 -5.25 -10.64 14.94
CA ILE A 248 -5.55 -11.15 13.61
C ILE A 248 -6.41 -12.39 13.80
N GLY A 249 -7.59 -12.37 13.18
CA GLY A 249 -8.48 -13.51 13.04
C GLY A 249 -8.45 -14.01 11.59
N ASP A 250 -9.62 -14.32 11.03
CA ASP A 250 -9.74 -14.55 9.59
C ASP A 250 -9.46 -13.27 8.76
N TYR A 251 -9.50 -12.11 9.43
CA TYR A 251 -9.19 -10.78 8.89
C TYR A 251 -8.30 -9.98 9.87
N PHE A 252 -8.02 -8.73 9.49
CA PHE A 252 -7.21 -7.81 10.29
C PHE A 252 -8.07 -7.10 11.34
N ASP A 253 -8.34 -7.78 12.45
CA ASP A 253 -9.37 -7.38 13.41
C ASP A 253 -9.03 -6.10 14.18
N ALA A 254 -7.77 -5.94 14.60
CA ALA A 254 -7.35 -4.78 15.38
C ALA A 254 -5.89 -4.41 15.13
N LEU A 255 -5.63 -3.10 15.03
CA LEU A 255 -4.30 -2.53 14.91
C LEU A 255 -4.12 -1.40 15.92
N GLY A 256 -3.05 -1.50 16.69
CA GLY A 256 -2.52 -0.45 17.55
C GLY A 256 -1.08 -0.14 17.23
N VAL A 257 -0.58 0.95 17.78
CA VAL A 257 0.75 1.50 17.49
C VAL A 257 1.53 1.77 18.78
N TYR A 258 2.83 1.47 18.74
CA TYR A 258 3.79 1.95 19.73
C TYR A 258 4.38 3.27 19.26
N ILE A 259 4.44 4.25 20.16
CA ILE A 259 4.86 5.61 19.83
C ILE A 259 5.95 6.05 20.77
N LYS A 260 6.93 6.74 20.22
CA LYS A 260 7.87 7.55 21.00
C LYS A 260 7.69 9.02 20.66
N PRO A 261 7.89 9.93 21.63
CA PRO A 261 8.00 11.35 21.34
C PRO A 261 9.12 11.59 20.34
N PHE A 262 8.87 12.44 19.34
CA PHE A 262 9.87 12.84 18.36
C PHE A 262 11.17 13.34 19.03
N SER A 263 11.04 14.09 20.14
CA SER A 263 12.18 14.62 20.90
C SER A 263 13.10 13.54 21.49
N GLU A 264 12.58 12.35 21.78
CA GLU A 264 13.39 11.25 22.31
C GLU A 264 14.21 10.57 21.21
N LEU A 265 13.62 10.41 20.02
CA LEU A 265 14.26 9.75 18.88
C LEU A 265 15.27 10.64 18.17
N PHE A 266 15.01 11.94 18.13
CA PHE A 266 15.83 12.92 17.43
C PHE A 266 16.49 13.88 18.42
N SER A 267 17.08 13.33 19.47
CA SER A 267 17.88 14.08 20.45
C SER A 267 19.07 14.74 19.72
N PHE A 268 18.94 16.02 19.36
CA PHE A 268 20.05 16.83 18.86
C PHE A 268 20.97 17.22 20.02
N SER A 269 21.64 16.24 20.62
CA SER A 269 22.77 16.48 21.52
C SER A 269 24.05 16.51 20.67
N GLY A 270 24.34 17.66 20.09
CA GLY A 270 25.57 17.86 19.35
C GLY A 270 25.75 19.33 19.00
N GLN A 271 26.64 20.00 19.73
CA GLN A 271 27.40 21.11 19.16
C GLN A 271 28.13 20.56 17.92
N GLY A 272 27.52 20.71 16.76
CA GLY A 272 28.07 20.33 15.47
C GLY A 272 27.37 21.20 14.44
N GLU A 273 28.16 21.92 13.66
CA GLU A 273 27.74 22.96 12.72
C GLU A 273 26.49 22.53 11.95
N ILE A 274 25.41 23.32 12.09
CA ILE A 274 24.23 23.20 11.25
C ILE A 274 24.67 23.64 9.85
N GLU A 275 25.20 22.71 9.06
CA GLU A 275 25.36 22.94 7.64
C GLU A 275 24.01 23.39 7.08
N ASN A 276 24.06 24.43 6.23
CA ASN A 276 22.95 25.08 5.52
C ASN A 276 22.17 24.11 4.60
N THR A 277 21.65 23.02 5.13
CA THR A 277 20.90 22.01 4.40
C THR A 277 19.44 22.44 4.38
N ASN A 278 18.99 22.87 3.20
CA ASN A 278 17.58 23.09 2.94
C ASN A 278 16.87 21.73 3.04
N VAL A 279 16.06 21.54 4.08
CA VAL A 279 15.31 20.30 4.30
C VAL A 279 13.92 20.43 3.70
N LYS A 280 13.50 19.43 2.92
CA LYS A 280 12.15 19.35 2.34
C LYS A 280 11.29 18.45 3.24
N ALA A 281 10.10 18.90 3.63
CA ALA A 281 9.14 18.11 4.41
C ALA A 281 7.74 18.14 3.75
N GLY A 282 6.95 17.08 3.91
CA GLY A 282 5.74 16.87 3.11
C GLY A 282 6.03 16.45 1.66
N PRO A 283 5.02 16.47 0.75
CA PRO A 283 3.72 17.10 0.93
C PRO A 283 2.67 16.19 1.60
N PHE A 284 1.93 16.77 2.54
CA PHE A 284 0.76 16.13 3.16
C PHE A 284 -0.46 16.32 2.26
N GLY A 285 -1.19 15.24 1.97
CA GLY A 285 -2.40 15.29 1.13
C GLY A 285 -2.46 14.16 0.09
N GLY A 286 -3.24 14.35 -0.97
CA GLY A 286 -3.45 13.39 -2.04
C GLY A 286 -2.37 13.38 -3.12
N GLN A 287 -2.37 12.32 -3.93
CA GLN A 287 -1.43 12.14 -5.05
C GLN A 287 -1.94 12.75 -6.37
N GLY A 288 -3.09 13.41 -6.36
CA GLY A 288 -3.69 14.08 -7.52
C GLY A 288 -2.98 15.38 -7.89
N GLY A 289 -3.44 16.03 -8.97
CA GLY A 289 -2.94 17.32 -9.43
C GLY A 289 -1.50 17.32 -9.98
N GLU A 290 -1.07 18.49 -10.45
CA GLU A 290 0.29 18.76 -10.93
C GLU A 290 1.17 19.26 -9.80
N GLU A 291 2.46 18.93 -9.85
CA GLU A 291 3.44 19.39 -8.86
C GLU A 291 3.72 20.87 -9.01
N TRP A 292 3.89 21.55 -7.89
CA TRP A 292 4.31 22.94 -7.85
C TRP A 292 5.30 23.18 -6.71
N ASP A 293 6.17 24.15 -6.92
CA ASP A 293 7.11 24.61 -5.91
C ASP A 293 7.21 26.14 -5.92
N TYR A 294 7.38 26.69 -4.71
CA TYR A 294 7.65 28.09 -4.50
C TYR A 294 8.77 28.22 -3.47
N LYS A 295 9.98 28.49 -3.96
CA LYS A 295 11.18 28.64 -3.14
C LYS A 295 11.84 30.00 -3.44
N PRO A 296 11.32 31.09 -2.86
CA PRO A 296 11.85 32.41 -3.12
C PRO A 296 13.26 32.58 -2.52
N ASN A 297 14.03 33.52 -3.08
CA ASN A 297 15.32 33.93 -2.51
C ASN A 297 15.16 34.81 -1.26
N GLY A 298 13.94 35.29 -1.01
CA GLY A 298 13.56 36.16 0.09
C GLY A 298 12.68 35.49 1.15
N ALA A 299 12.07 36.31 2.00
CA ALA A 299 11.14 35.84 3.02
C ALA A 299 9.69 35.96 2.54
N ILE A 300 8.87 34.96 2.88
CA ILE A 300 7.44 34.97 2.59
C ILE A 300 6.75 35.95 3.52
N THR A 301 6.10 36.95 2.94
CA THR A 301 5.45 38.06 3.66
C THR A 301 3.93 38.01 3.55
N GLU A 302 3.39 37.38 2.50
CA GLU A 302 1.95 37.21 2.34
C GLU A 302 1.59 35.79 1.93
N ILE A 303 0.48 35.28 2.47
CA ILE A 303 -0.14 34.03 2.04
C ILE A 303 -1.63 34.31 1.80
N LYS A 304 -2.09 34.12 0.57
CA LYS A 304 -3.50 34.21 0.21
C LYS A 304 -4.07 32.82 0.05
N ILE A 305 -5.16 32.53 0.73
CA ILE A 305 -5.86 31.25 0.68
C ILE A 305 -7.28 31.48 0.15
N SER A 306 -7.69 30.76 -0.89
CA SER A 306 -9.09 30.61 -1.28
C SER A 306 -9.63 29.30 -0.73
N HIS A 307 -10.75 29.34 -0.02
CA HIS A 307 -11.29 28.16 0.66
C HIS A 307 -12.82 28.20 0.78
N GLY A 308 -13.37 27.02 1.06
CA GLY A 308 -14.76 26.78 1.41
C GLY A 308 -14.90 25.46 2.15
N TRP A 309 -15.45 24.45 1.50
CA TRP A 309 -15.47 23.08 2.03
C TRP A 309 -14.09 22.41 2.00
N VAL A 310 -13.20 22.89 1.12
CA VAL A 310 -11.81 22.44 0.95
C VAL A 310 -10.93 23.68 0.74
N ILE A 311 -9.62 23.47 0.59
CA ILE A 311 -8.70 24.52 0.12
C ILE A 311 -8.68 24.50 -1.42
N ASP A 312 -9.27 25.54 -2.02
CA ASP A 312 -9.37 25.67 -3.47
C ASP A 312 -8.06 26.14 -4.09
N SER A 313 -7.41 27.14 -3.48
CA SER A 313 -6.14 27.65 -3.96
C SER A 313 -5.30 28.35 -2.90
N ILE A 314 -4.00 28.43 -3.17
CA ILE A 314 -3.03 29.18 -2.36
C ILE A 314 -2.10 29.99 -3.28
N SER A 315 -1.71 31.18 -2.84
CA SER A 315 -0.64 31.97 -3.45
C SER A 315 0.18 32.66 -2.39
N PHE A 316 1.43 32.99 -2.74
CA PHE A 316 2.41 33.56 -1.84
C PHE A 316 3.00 34.82 -2.44
N LYS A 317 3.37 35.77 -1.57
CA LYS A 317 4.34 36.80 -1.92
C LYS A 317 5.53 36.74 -1.00
N SER A 318 6.69 37.06 -1.55
CA SER A 318 7.92 37.19 -0.81
C SER A 318 8.64 38.50 -1.14
N VAL A 319 9.55 38.88 -0.27
CA VAL A 319 10.42 40.04 -0.42
C VAL A 319 11.86 39.60 -0.22
N ASP A 320 12.73 39.90 -1.19
CA ASP A 320 14.17 39.61 -1.07
C ASP A 320 14.91 40.63 -0.19
N GLN A 321 16.20 40.40 0.04
CA GLN A 321 17.06 41.28 0.84
C GLN A 321 17.21 42.71 0.26
N HIS A 322 16.84 42.92 -1.00
CA HIS A 322 16.88 44.21 -1.68
C HIS A 322 15.50 44.89 -1.73
N GLY A 323 14.49 44.29 -1.09
CA GLY A 323 13.12 44.81 -1.09
C GLY A 323 12.32 44.49 -2.36
N LYS A 324 12.84 43.64 -3.25
CA LYS A 324 12.12 43.24 -4.46
C LYS A 324 11.04 42.22 -4.10
N CYS A 325 9.81 42.52 -4.49
CA CYS A 325 8.67 41.61 -4.31
C CYS A 325 8.59 40.56 -5.42
N GLU A 326 8.25 39.34 -5.05
CA GLU A 326 7.97 38.22 -5.96
C GLU A 326 6.62 37.59 -5.62
N ASP A 327 5.80 37.29 -6.62
CA ASP A 327 4.51 36.61 -6.48
C ASP A 327 4.63 35.20 -7.08
N SER A 328 4.13 34.19 -6.35
CA SER A 328 4.18 32.80 -6.80
C SER A 328 3.22 32.47 -7.94
N GLY A 329 2.24 33.34 -8.21
CA GLY A 329 1.04 32.95 -8.92
C GLY A 329 0.14 32.06 -8.06
N ARG A 330 -1.02 31.69 -8.60
CA ARG A 330 -2.03 30.88 -7.91
C ARG A 330 -1.78 29.39 -8.18
N PHE A 331 -1.69 28.60 -7.11
CA PHE A 331 -1.77 27.15 -7.16
C PHE A 331 -3.20 26.71 -6.81
N GLY A 332 -3.81 25.87 -7.62
CA GLY A 332 -5.20 25.44 -7.46
C GLY A 332 -6.19 26.22 -8.33
N GLY A 333 -7.48 25.97 -8.11
CA GLY A 333 -8.56 26.49 -8.94
C GLY A 333 -9.05 27.89 -8.57
N GLU A 334 -10.05 28.35 -9.33
CA GLU A 334 -10.74 29.63 -9.11
C GLU A 334 -11.91 29.54 -8.11
N GLY A 335 -12.08 28.37 -7.49
CA GLY A 335 -13.11 28.13 -6.49
C GLY A 335 -12.84 28.82 -5.16
N GLY A 336 -13.66 28.45 -4.17
CA GLY A 336 -13.63 29.01 -2.82
C GLY A 336 -14.59 30.19 -2.68
N GLY A 337 -15.57 30.04 -1.78
CA GLY A 337 -16.52 31.11 -1.46
C GLY A 337 -15.92 32.17 -0.53
N THR A 338 -14.71 31.94 0.00
CA THR A 338 -14.04 32.83 0.94
C THR A 338 -12.56 32.93 0.59
N SER A 339 -12.02 34.16 0.66
CA SER A 339 -10.58 34.41 0.53
C SER A 339 -10.04 35.00 1.82
N SER A 340 -8.89 34.50 2.27
CA SER A 340 -8.21 34.95 3.48
C SER A 340 -6.77 35.33 3.15
N LEU A 341 -6.31 36.46 3.71
CA LEU A 341 -4.95 36.96 3.55
C LEU A 341 -4.24 36.91 4.90
N ILE A 342 -3.04 36.32 4.90
CA ILE A 342 -2.10 36.36 6.01
C ILE A 342 -0.99 37.32 5.64
N THR A 343 -0.66 38.24 6.54
CA THR A 343 0.51 39.11 6.43
C THR A 343 1.48 38.79 7.56
N ILE A 344 2.74 38.54 7.22
CA ILE A 344 3.81 38.17 8.14
C ILE A 344 4.73 39.38 8.31
N ASP A 345 4.87 39.84 9.56
CA ASP A 345 5.75 40.95 9.96
C ASP A 345 7.23 40.54 9.96
N TRP A 346 7.77 40.17 8.80
CA TRP A 346 9.16 39.80 8.63
C TRP A 346 10.10 41.01 8.88
N PRO A 347 11.22 40.87 9.62
CA PRO A 347 11.79 39.63 10.17
C PRO A 347 11.34 39.27 11.60
N LYS A 348 10.46 40.05 12.22
CA LYS A 348 10.03 39.81 13.61
C LYS A 348 9.13 38.59 13.74
N GLU A 349 8.31 38.34 12.73
CA GLU A 349 7.43 37.17 12.61
C GLU A 349 7.87 36.32 11.42
N TYR A 350 7.88 35.01 11.58
CA TYR A 350 8.27 34.07 10.54
C TYR A 350 7.61 32.71 10.71
N LEU A 351 7.45 32.00 9.61
CA LEU A 351 6.77 30.71 9.55
C LEU A 351 7.63 29.62 10.18
N THR A 352 7.01 28.81 11.04
CA THR A 352 7.67 27.75 11.80
C THR A 352 7.06 26.38 11.57
N SER A 353 5.77 26.29 11.21
CA SER A 353 5.09 25.03 11.00
C SER A 353 3.78 25.22 10.21
N ILE A 354 3.27 24.12 9.66
CA ILE A 354 1.91 24.01 9.14
C ILE A 354 1.18 22.85 9.81
N SER A 355 -0.13 22.96 9.90
CA SER A 355 -1.02 21.87 10.32
C SER A 355 -2.36 22.01 9.63
N GLY A 356 -3.19 20.99 9.61
CA GLY A 356 -4.51 21.09 8.99
C GLY A 356 -5.19 19.76 8.89
N THR A 357 -6.10 19.63 7.93
CA THR A 357 -6.79 18.37 7.61
C THR A 357 -6.83 18.13 6.11
N HIS A 358 -6.94 16.88 5.69
CA HIS A 358 -7.16 16.48 4.30
C HIS A 358 -8.13 15.28 4.26
N TYR A 359 -8.84 15.09 3.15
CA TYR A 359 -9.79 13.97 3.00
C TYR A 359 -10.15 13.69 1.55
N THR A 360 -10.83 12.56 1.33
CA THR A 360 -11.42 12.21 0.04
C THR A 360 -12.69 13.03 -0.17
N PHE A 361 -12.63 13.98 -1.08
CA PHE A 361 -13.74 14.81 -1.52
C PHE A 361 -14.47 14.19 -2.73
N ILE A 362 -15.35 14.98 -3.36
CA ILE A 362 -16.21 14.57 -4.46
C ILE A 362 -15.40 13.85 -5.56
N LYS A 363 -15.98 12.80 -6.17
CA LYS A 363 -15.36 11.97 -7.23
C LYS A 363 -14.06 11.27 -6.80
N LYS A 364 -13.92 10.92 -5.52
CA LYS A 364 -12.75 10.22 -4.97
C LYS A 364 -11.44 11.01 -5.07
N GLN A 365 -11.50 12.34 -5.22
CA GLN A 365 -10.31 13.18 -5.22
C GLN A 365 -9.88 13.46 -3.78
N HIS A 366 -8.63 13.14 -3.43
CA HIS A 366 -8.11 13.38 -2.08
C HIS A 366 -7.42 14.75 -2.00
N VAL A 367 -7.94 15.65 -1.18
CA VAL A 367 -7.58 17.09 -1.16
C VAL A 367 -7.41 17.62 0.26
N MET A 368 -6.82 18.80 0.37
CA MET A 368 -6.70 19.54 1.64
C MET A 368 -8.06 20.08 2.07
N GLY A 369 -8.55 19.66 3.24
CA GLY A 369 -9.78 20.17 3.84
C GLY A 369 -9.56 21.48 4.57
N SER A 370 -8.50 21.53 5.38
CA SER A 370 -8.12 22.75 6.10
C SER A 370 -6.61 22.92 6.23
N ILE A 371 -6.20 24.17 6.47
CA ILE A 371 -4.81 24.51 6.75
C ILE A 371 -4.68 25.61 7.81
N CYS A 372 -3.65 25.52 8.62
CA CYS A 372 -3.18 26.50 9.60
C CYS A 372 -1.70 26.76 9.34
N PHE A 373 -1.30 28.01 9.53
CA PHE A 373 0.11 28.44 9.49
C PHE A 373 0.53 28.88 10.88
N HIS A 374 1.64 28.35 11.37
CA HIS A 374 2.20 28.69 12.67
C HIS A 374 3.44 29.54 12.48
N THR A 375 3.52 30.63 13.24
CA THR A 375 4.70 31.49 13.31
C THR A 375 5.32 31.40 14.69
N ASN A 376 6.51 31.98 14.85
CA ASN A 376 7.13 32.19 16.15
C ASN A 376 6.28 33.04 17.12
N LYS A 377 5.26 33.74 16.62
CA LYS A 377 4.37 34.59 17.44
C LYS A 377 2.99 33.98 17.68
N LYS A 378 2.37 33.39 16.66
CA LYS A 378 0.95 32.99 16.71
C LYS A 378 0.58 31.95 15.66
N LYS A 379 -0.68 31.54 15.68
CA LYS A 379 -1.29 30.64 14.71
C LYS A 379 -2.31 31.40 13.85
N TYR A 380 -2.29 31.17 12.55
CA TYR A 380 -3.30 31.60 11.58
C TYR A 380 -4.13 30.40 11.12
N GLY A 381 -5.44 30.60 10.93
CA GLY A 381 -6.40 29.55 10.57
C GLY A 381 -7.06 28.86 11.78
N PRO A 382 -7.80 27.75 11.58
CA PRO A 382 -7.91 27.01 10.33
C PRO A 382 -8.65 27.77 9.23
N PHE A 383 -8.15 27.65 8.01
CA PHE A 383 -8.86 28.01 6.77
C PHE A 383 -9.43 26.73 6.16
N GLY A 384 -10.60 26.80 5.53
CA GLY A 384 -11.34 25.64 5.03
C GLY A 384 -12.08 24.85 6.12
N CYS A 385 -12.59 23.67 5.76
CA CYS A 385 -13.34 22.80 6.67
C CYS A 385 -12.39 21.85 7.39
N THR A 386 -12.43 21.79 8.72
CA THR A 386 -11.62 20.86 9.53
C THR A 386 -12.12 19.40 9.47
N GLN A 387 -12.78 19.03 8.39
CA GLN A 387 -13.22 17.67 8.14
C GLN A 387 -12.05 16.83 7.65
N GLY A 388 -11.97 15.61 8.16
CA GLY A 388 -11.00 14.63 7.70
C GLY A 388 -9.79 14.49 8.61
N SER A 389 -8.71 14.09 7.98
CA SER A 389 -7.53 13.54 8.61
C SER A 389 -6.55 14.64 9.00
N PRO A 390 -6.24 14.85 10.29
CA PRO A 390 -5.30 15.86 10.71
C PRO A 390 -3.86 15.54 10.31
N PHE A 391 -3.11 16.58 9.95
CA PHE A 391 -1.66 16.56 9.82
C PHE A 391 -1.08 17.75 10.60
N ASP A 392 0.14 17.58 11.11
CA ASP A 392 0.97 18.68 11.60
C ASP A 392 2.43 18.38 11.27
N LEU A 393 3.21 19.44 11.12
CA LEU A 393 4.64 19.33 10.90
C LEU A 393 5.37 19.83 12.15
N PRO A 394 5.82 18.96 13.07
CA PRO A 394 6.52 19.38 14.26
C PRO A 394 7.95 19.77 13.93
N LEU A 395 8.27 21.06 14.04
CA LEU A 395 9.61 21.59 13.77
C LEU A 395 10.17 22.25 15.03
N LYS A 396 11.45 21.98 15.28
CA LYS A 396 12.25 22.66 16.31
C LYS A 396 13.43 23.33 15.60
N ASP A 397 13.69 24.59 15.95
CA ASP A 397 14.85 25.38 15.51
C ASP A 397 15.02 25.50 13.97
N ARG A 398 13.89 25.53 13.24
CA ARG A 398 13.86 25.71 11.78
C ARG A 398 12.81 26.73 11.36
N VAL A 399 13.06 27.38 10.23
CA VAL A 399 12.16 28.36 9.60
C VAL A 399 11.69 27.83 8.25
N ILE A 400 10.41 28.03 7.93
CA ILE A 400 9.87 27.74 6.60
C ILE A 400 10.30 28.85 5.64
N VAL A 401 11.03 28.46 4.60
CA VAL A 401 11.58 29.36 3.56
C VAL A 401 10.92 29.17 2.19
N GLY A 402 9.99 28.24 2.08
CA GLY A 402 9.31 27.94 0.83
C GLY A 402 8.23 26.88 1.02
N PHE A 403 7.42 26.71 -0.02
CA PHE A 403 6.35 25.72 -0.08
C PHE A 403 6.48 24.87 -1.33
N HIS A 404 5.93 23.68 -1.29
CA HIS A 404 5.74 22.82 -2.47
C HIS A 404 4.47 22.01 -2.28
N GLY A 405 3.97 21.39 -3.34
CA GLY A 405 2.76 20.59 -3.22
C GLY A 405 2.26 20.08 -4.54
N ARG A 406 0.98 19.73 -4.54
CA ARG A 406 0.24 19.32 -5.74
C ARG A 406 -1.08 20.05 -5.81
N ALA A 407 -1.48 20.48 -7.00
CA ALA A 407 -2.73 21.19 -7.19
C ALA A 407 -3.37 20.93 -8.55
N SER A 408 -4.69 21.04 -8.57
CA SER A 408 -5.52 20.98 -9.78
C SER A 408 -6.65 22.01 -9.65
N ASN A 409 -7.91 21.57 -9.55
CA ASN A 409 -9.03 22.43 -9.17
C ASN A 409 -8.99 22.80 -7.69
N TYR A 410 -8.28 22.02 -6.87
CA TYR A 410 -8.10 22.20 -5.44
C TYR A 410 -6.62 22.03 -5.08
N ILE A 411 -6.25 22.32 -3.83
CA ILE A 411 -4.96 21.89 -3.30
C ILE A 411 -5.06 20.41 -2.94
N ASP A 412 -4.39 19.57 -3.72
CA ASP A 412 -4.34 18.12 -3.51
C ASP A 412 -3.39 17.80 -2.33
N ALA A 413 -2.21 18.43 -2.28
CA ALA A 413 -1.23 18.25 -1.20
C ALA A 413 -0.33 19.48 -0.98
N ILE A 414 0.24 19.61 0.23
CA ILE A 414 1.14 20.72 0.58
C ILE A 414 2.27 20.29 1.53
N GLY A 415 3.47 20.78 1.25
CA GLY A 415 4.70 20.62 2.02
C GLY A 415 5.49 21.92 2.07
N VAL A 416 6.65 21.87 2.75
CA VAL A 416 7.48 23.04 3.02
C VAL A 416 8.95 22.79 2.76
N TYR A 417 9.67 23.87 2.47
CA TYR A 417 11.14 23.95 2.50
C TYR A 417 11.58 24.62 3.80
N LEU A 418 12.61 24.06 4.44
CA LEU A 418 13.08 24.45 5.76
C LEU A 418 14.55 24.82 5.73
N LYS A 419 14.91 25.85 6.50
CA LYS A 419 16.30 26.21 6.79
C LYS A 419 16.53 26.20 8.30
N GLY A 420 17.76 25.91 8.74
CA GLY A 420 18.16 26.14 10.13
C GLY A 420 17.89 27.59 10.51
N HIS A 421 17.36 27.81 11.71
CA HIS A 421 17.07 29.15 12.21
C HIS A 421 18.36 29.93 12.52
#